data_AF-A0A1G1EB56-F1
#
_entry.id   AF-A0A1G1EB56-F1
#
_cell.length_a   1.000
_cell.length_b   1.000
_cell.length_c   1.000
_cell.angle_alpha   90.00
_cell.angle_beta   90.00
_cell.angle_gamma   90.00
#
_symmetry.space_group_name_H-M   'P 1'
#
loop_
_entity.id
_entity.type
_entity.pdbx_description
1 polymer ?
#
loop_
_entity_poly.entity_id
_entity_poly.type
_entity_poly.pdbx_seq_one_letter_code
_entity_poly.pdbx_strand_id
1 'polypeptide(L)' 'MDFQTALSITLPLSIAAAAIGSAFGLAKAVSAAMEAIGRQPEAAGKVQTAMVIGAAFIEALTIYALLTVIMLQGKIG' A
#
# COMPACT_ATOMS: atom_id res chain seq x y z
N MET A 1 -3.46 29.50 7.53
CA MET A 1 -3.94 28.47 6.58
C MET A 1 -5.34 28.09 7.02
N ASP A 2 -6.33 28.31 6.17
CA ASP A 2 -7.69 27.85 6.45
C ASP A 2 -7.81 26.33 6.26
N PHE A 3 -8.95 25.78 6.66
CA PHE A 3 -9.23 24.35 6.62
C PHE A 3 -9.15 23.76 5.19
N GLN A 4 -9.72 24.46 4.20
CA GLN A 4 -9.74 24.00 2.80
C GLN A 4 -8.32 23.95 2.21
N THR A 5 -7.51 24.98 2.46
CA THR A 5 -6.10 25.04 2.05
C THR A 5 -5.26 23.98 2.74
N ALA A 6 -5.56 23.67 4.01
CA ALA A 6 -4.88 22.57 4.71
C ALA A 6 -5.18 21.22 4.05
N LEU A 7 -6.44 20.95 3.72
CA LEU A 7 -6.86 19.69 3.09
C LEU A 7 -6.31 19.50 1.67
N SER A 8 -6.29 20.56 0.86
CA SER A 8 -5.83 20.48 -0.54
C SER A 8 -4.38 20.05 -0.66
N ILE A 9 -3.56 20.34 0.36
CA ILE A 9 -2.15 19.96 0.40
C ILE A 9 -1.95 18.64 1.15
N THR A 10 -2.60 18.46 2.31
CA THR A 10 -2.34 17.30 3.18
C THR A 10 -2.90 15.98 2.63
N LEU A 11 -4.07 15.99 1.97
CA LEU A 11 -4.64 14.78 1.39
C LEU A 11 -3.74 14.11 0.35
N PRO A 12 -3.30 14.79 -0.74
CA PRO A 12 -2.43 14.16 -1.73
C PRO A 12 -1.06 13.75 -1.16
N LEU A 13 -0.53 14.48 -0.18
CA LEU A 13 0.70 14.08 0.50
C LEU A 13 0.53 12.82 1.35
N SER A 14 -0.61 12.68 2.04
CA SER A 14 -0.89 11.51 2.87
C SER A 14 -0.96 10.22 2.04
N ILE A 15 -1.62 10.26 0.88
CA ILE A 15 -1.72 9.10 0.00
C ILE A 15 -0.39 8.79 -0.70
N ALA A 16 0.40 9.82 -1.06
CA ALA A 16 1.74 9.62 -1.61
C ALA A 16 2.65 8.93 -0.58
N ALA A 17 2.61 9.37 0.68
CA ALA A 17 3.38 8.73 1.75
C ALA A 17 2.96 7.27 1.99
N ALA A 18 1.66 6.99 2.00
CA ALA A 18 1.14 5.63 2.12
C ALA A 18 1.57 4.75 0.94
N ALA A 19 1.46 5.25 -0.29
CA ALA A 19 1.86 4.54 -1.50
C ALA A 19 3.37 4.21 -1.50
N ILE A 20 4.22 5.13 -1.05
CA ILE A 20 5.67 4.89 -0.93
C ILE A 20 5.94 3.79 0.11
N GLY A 21 5.31 3.86 1.29
CA GLY A 21 5.47 2.83 2.33
C GLY A 21 5.05 1.45 1.83
N SER A 22 3.91 1.36 1.15
CA SER A 22 3.41 0.12 0.59
C SER A 22 4.28 -0.41 -0.54
N ALA A 23 4.80 0.46 -1.42
CA ALA A 23 5.72 0.06 -2.49
C ALA A 23 6.98 -0.63 -1.93
N PHE A 24 7.58 -0.09 -0.86
CA PHE A 24 8.72 -0.73 -0.21
C PHE A 24 8.36 -2.06 0.46
N GLY A 25 7.20 -2.14 1.12
CA GLY A 25 6.69 -3.37 1.71
C GLY A 25 6.47 -4.47 0.68
N LEU A 26 5.76 -4.13 -0.42
CA LEU A 26 5.48 -5.05 -1.52
C LEU A 26 6.76 -5.49 -2.21
N ALA A 27 7.68 -4.57 -2.53
CA ALA A 27 8.94 -4.91 -3.18
C ALA A 27 9.71 -5.96 -2.37
N LYS A 28 9.83 -5.75 -1.05
CA LYS A 28 10.48 -6.71 -0.15
C LYS A 28 9.77 -8.06 -0.13
N ALA A 29 8.44 -8.07 0.00
CA ALA A 29 7.65 -9.30 0.03
C ALA A 29 7.76 -10.11 -1.28
N VAL A 30 7.68 -9.42 -2.42
CA VAL A 30 7.78 -10.03 -3.75
C VAL A 30 9.17 -10.57 -3.99
N SER A 31 10.23 -9.79 -3.72
CA SER A 31 11.61 -10.26 -3.88
C SER A 31 11.90 -11.50 -3.03
N ALA A 32 11.49 -11.50 -1.76
CA ALA A 32 11.66 -12.65 -0.88
C ALA A 32 10.88 -13.89 -1.36
N ALA A 33 9.66 -13.69 -1.89
CA ALA A 33 8.88 -14.78 -2.47
C ALA A 33 9.56 -15.36 -3.72
N MET A 34 10.08 -14.52 -4.61
CA MET A 34 10.78 -14.98 -5.82
C MET A 34 12.04 -15.77 -5.48
N GLU A 35 12.83 -15.30 -4.50
CA GLU A 35 14.00 -16.05 -4.01
C GLU A 35 13.63 -17.40 -3.40
N ALA A 36 12.56 -17.44 -2.59
CA ALA A 36 12.09 -18.69 -1.98
C ALA A 36 11.60 -19.69 -3.03
N ILE A 37 10.85 -19.22 -4.04
CA ILE A 37 10.38 -20.04 -5.16
C ILE A 37 11.56 -20.55 -5.99
N GLY A 38 12.56 -19.72 -6.26
CA GLY A 38 13.76 -20.13 -6.99
C GLY A 38 14.58 -21.21 -6.26
N ARG A 39 14.56 -21.22 -4.92
CA ARG A 39 15.22 -22.25 -4.10
C ARG A 39 14.42 -23.55 -3.98
N GLN A 40 13.09 -23.46 -3.92
CA GLN A 40 12.19 -24.62 -3.79
C GLN A 40 10.95 -24.44 -4.71
N PRO A 41 11.06 -24.84 -5.99
CA PRO A 41 9.97 -24.68 -6.96
C PRO A 41 8.69 -25.43 -6.57
N GLU A 42 8.81 -26.56 -5.87
CA GLU A 42 7.67 -27.38 -5.42
C GLU A 42 6.81 -26.64 -4.37
N ALA A 43 7.39 -25.67 -3.67
CA ALA A 43 6.69 -24.87 -2.66
C ALA A 43 5.99 -23.63 -3.25
N ALA A 44 6.06 -23.39 -4.57
CA ALA A 44 5.67 -22.12 -5.18
C ALA A 44 4.24 -21.68 -4.85
N GLY A 45 3.26 -22.59 -4.92
CA GLY A 45 1.88 -22.26 -4.59
C GLY A 45 1.69 -21.80 -3.13
N LYS A 46 2.41 -22.42 -2.18
CA LYS A 46 2.35 -22.03 -0.76
C LYS A 46 3.01 -20.67 -0.53
N VAL A 47 4.17 -20.44 -1.14
CA VAL A 47 4.89 -19.15 -1.05
C VAL A 47 4.05 -18.02 -1.65
N GLN A 48 3.46 -18.24 -2.83
CA GLN A 48 2.60 -17.25 -3.47
C GLN A 48 1.37 -16.92 -2.61
N THR A 49 0.75 -17.94 -2.00
CA THR A 49 -0.39 -17.73 -1.09
C THR A 49 0.00 -16.85 0.10
N ALA A 50 1.12 -17.16 0.76
CA ALA A 50 1.63 -16.37 1.88
C ALA A 50 1.99 -14.93 1.46
N MET A 51 2.62 -14.77 0.28
CA MET A 51 2.96 -13.45 -0.28
C MET A 51 1.71 -12.61 -0.54
N VAL A 52 0.66 -13.18 -1.15
CA VAL A 52 -0.59 -12.46 -1.44
C VAL A 52 -1.30 -12.03 -0.16
N ILE A 53 -1.32 -12.88 0.88
CA ILE A 53 -1.86 -12.51 2.20
C ILE A 53 -1.07 -11.33 2.79
N GLY A 54 0.26 -11.38 2.73
CA GLY A 54 1.12 -10.28 3.17
C GLY A 54 0.87 -8.99 2.37
N ALA A 55 0.76 -9.09 1.05
CA ALA A 55 0.46 -7.97 0.17
C ALA A 55 -0.90 -7.35 0.49
N ALA A 56 -1.93 -8.15 0.80
CA ALA A 56 -3.24 -7.66 1.19
C ALA A 56 -3.19 -6.85 2.49
N PHE A 57 -2.38 -7.25 3.49
CA PHE A 57 -2.19 -6.47 4.71
C PHE A 57 -1.43 -5.16 4.47
N ILE A 58 -0.43 -5.18 3.60
CA ILE A 58 0.30 -3.96 3.21
C ILE A 58 -0.66 -2.99 2.50
N GLU A 59 -1.43 -3.49 1.52
CA GLU A 59 -2.36 -2.65 0.77
C GLU A 59 -3.56 -2.17 1.58
N ALA A 60 -3.98 -2.88 2.63
CA ALA A 60 -5.05 -2.42 3.50
C ALA A 60 -4.75 -1.02 4.08
N LEU A 61 -3.50 -0.74 4.43
CA LEU A 61 -3.08 0.58 4.92
C LEU A 61 -3.14 1.64 3.82
N THR A 62 -2.69 1.32 2.60
CA THR A 62 -2.81 2.22 1.43
C THR A 62 -4.27 2.55 1.15
N ILE A 63 -5.14 1.55 1.20
CA ILE A 63 -6.57 1.68 0.92
C ILE A 63 -7.23 2.56 1.99
N TYR A 64 -6.86 2.45 3.27
CA TYR A 64 -7.39 3.36 4.30
C TYR A 64 -6.95 4.82 4.08
N ALA A 65 -5.72 5.06 3.61
CA ALA A 65 -5.28 6.39 3.23
C ALA A 65 -6.07 6.92 2.01
N LEU A 66 -6.24 6.11 0.97
CA LEU A 66 -7.07 6.44 -0.20
C LEU A 66 -8.53 6.75 0.19
N LEU A 67 -9.11 5.92 1.05
CA LEU A 67 -10.48 6.09 1.52
C LEU A 67 -10.64 7.42 2.27
N THR A 68 -9.66 7.80 3.09
CA THR A 68 -9.64 9.09 3.78
C THR A 68 -9.61 10.26 2.79
N VAL A 69 -8.82 10.15 1.71
CA VAL A 69 -8.80 11.16 0.64
C VAL A 69 -10.17 11.27 -0.03
N ILE A 70 -10.77 10.15 -0.44
CA ILE A 70 -12.08 10.14 -1.12
C ILE A 70 -13.17 10.74 -0.22
N MET A 71 -13.21 10.37 1.07
CA MET A 71 -14.21 10.86 2.01
C MET A 71 -14.14 12.37 2.26
N LEU A 72 -12.95 12.95 2.12
CA LEU A 72 -12.70 14.36 2.44
C LEU A 72 -12.54 15.26 1.20
N GLN A 73 -12.37 14.68 0.01
CA GLN A 73 -12.18 15.41 -1.24
C GLN A 73 -13.32 16.41 -1.52
N GLY A 74 -14.56 16.05 -1.20
CA GLY A 74 -15.73 16.94 -1.37
C GLY A 74 -15.75 18.16 -0.44
N LYS A 75 -14.85 18.24 0.55
CA LYS A 75 -14.74 19.38 1.48
C LYS A 75 -13.70 20.42 1.07
N ILE A 76 -13.04 20.22 -0.07
CA ILE A 76 -12.01 21.14 -0.60
C ILE A 76 -12.66 22.32 -1.35
N GLY A 77 -13.88 22.14 -1.87
CA GLY A 77 -14.67 23.19 -2.52
C GLY A 77 -15.44 24.07 -1.56
#